data_AF-A0A813JWL8-F1
#
_entry.id   AF-A0A813JWL8-F1
#
_cell.length_a   1.000
_cell.length_b   1.000
_cell.length_c   1.000
_cell.angle_alpha   90.00
_cell.angle_beta   90.00
_cell.angle_gamma   90.00
#
_symmetry.space_group_name_H-M   'P 1'
#
loop_
_entity.id
_entity.type
_entity.pdbx_description
1 polymer ?
#
loop_
_entity_poly.entity_id
_entity_poly.type
_entity_poly.pdbx_seq_one_letter_code
_entity_poly.pdbx_strand_id
1 'polypeptide(L)'
;MAQAHLLVARSLLLLSALISIDAIGLEATSLRGTVHAAGNHSKPHLLGFPESEEGPRVGDVVSRQILLYPWEKRLAVLLMAVVTFGTAVLYRWRKQWPPADPDMQGFNLRVWSSGPFDCFQDIPISCWSCFCPAIRWADSMAMIGQVGFWLGLTVFVVFNLLSSGGTYGICAWVTACAVFAFFRQRFRRGFDMEGQGSVFAFCGDCCFYIFCTPCAVAQEARHVELAAKADHSFVTAQRPKSEVEQSASPEPLQMS
;
A
#
# COMPACT_ATOMS: atom_id res chain seq x y z
N MET A 1 -17.36 -19.15 4.58
CA MET A 1 -16.24 -18.20 4.68
C MET A 1 -16.09 -17.32 3.43
N ALA A 2 -16.09 -17.86 2.20
CA ALA A 2 -15.98 -17.07 0.96
C ALA A 2 -16.99 -15.91 0.82
N GLN A 3 -18.23 -16.07 1.28
CA GLN A 3 -19.26 -15.04 1.15
C GLN A 3 -19.03 -13.80 2.05
N ALA A 4 -18.42 -13.95 3.23
CA ALA A 4 -18.10 -12.82 4.09
C ALA A 4 -16.95 -11.98 3.51
N HIS A 5 -15.92 -12.65 2.97
CA HIS A 5 -14.84 -11.98 2.24
C HIS A 5 -15.36 -11.26 0.98
N LEU A 6 -16.33 -11.86 0.28
CA LEU A 6 -16.94 -11.27 -0.90
C LEU A 6 -17.79 -10.03 -0.58
N LEU A 7 -18.51 -10.05 0.55
CA LEU A 7 -19.30 -8.90 1.02
C LEU A 7 -18.40 -7.73 1.40
N VAL A 8 -17.34 -7.98 2.17
CA VAL A 8 -16.36 -6.94 2.54
C VAL A 8 -15.62 -6.41 1.31
N ALA A 9 -15.21 -7.29 0.38
CA ALA A 9 -14.60 -6.89 -0.88
C ALA A 9 -15.53 -6.03 -1.75
N ARG A 10 -16.83 -6.37 -1.82
CA ARG A 10 -17.84 -5.58 -2.54
C ARG A 10 -18.07 -4.22 -1.89
N SER A 11 -18.15 -4.15 -0.56
CA SER A 11 -18.28 -2.88 0.16
C SER A 11 -17.05 -1.99 -0.04
N LEU A 12 -15.84 -2.56 -0.05
CA LEU A 12 -14.59 -1.83 -0.31
C LEU A 12 -14.45 -1.40 -1.78
N LEU A 13 -14.92 -2.21 -2.74
CA LEU A 13 -15.00 -1.85 -4.17
C LEU A 13 -15.91 -0.66 -4.42
N LEU A 14 -17.09 -0.67 -3.79
CA LEU A 14 -18.03 0.43 -3.90
C LEU A 14 -17.42 1.69 -3.26
N LEU A 15 -16.76 1.57 -2.11
CA LEU A 15 -16.11 2.73 -1.49
C LEU A 15 -14.94 3.28 -2.31
N SER A 16 -14.06 2.43 -2.85
CA SER A 16 -12.92 2.89 -3.65
C SER A 16 -13.35 3.50 -4.98
N ALA A 17 -14.36 2.93 -5.64
CA ALA A 17 -14.95 3.49 -6.85
C ALA A 17 -15.61 4.85 -6.58
N LEU A 18 -16.33 4.99 -5.47
CA LEU A 18 -16.96 6.26 -5.10
C LEU A 18 -15.93 7.35 -4.78
N ILE A 19 -14.80 7.00 -4.14
CA ILE A 19 -13.71 7.95 -3.87
C ILE A 19 -13.02 8.40 -5.16
N SER A 20 -12.79 7.49 -6.11
CA SER A 20 -12.14 7.82 -7.39
C SER A 20 -13.03 8.69 -8.30
N ILE A 21 -14.34 8.47 -8.30
CA ILE A 21 -15.29 9.27 -9.11
C ILE A 21 -15.32 10.73 -8.62
N ASP A 22 -15.29 10.95 -7.31
CA ASP A 22 -15.28 12.30 -6.74
C ASP A 22 -13.96 13.05 -6.97
N ALA A 23 -12.82 12.35 -6.97
CA ALA A 23 -11.53 12.95 -7.25
C ALA A 23 -11.44 13.50 -8.68
N ILE A 24 -11.98 12.77 -9.67
CA ILE A 24 -12.03 13.18 -11.08
C ILE A 24 -13.05 14.32 -11.27
N GLY A 25 -14.16 14.32 -10.53
CA GLY A 25 -15.19 15.36 -10.61
C GLY A 25 -14.73 16.74 -10.11
N LEU A 26 -13.88 16.78 -9.07
CA LEU A 26 -13.36 18.03 -8.51
C LEU A 26 -12.30 18.70 -9.39
N GLU A 27 -11.41 17.93 -10.04
CA GLU A 27 -10.43 18.50 -10.99
C GLU A 27 -11.11 19.11 -12.22
N ALA A 28 -12.17 18.47 -12.73
CA ALA A 28 -12.91 18.94 -13.89
C ALA A 28 -13.63 20.28 -13.64
N THR A 29 -14.06 20.54 -12.41
CA THR A 29 -14.70 21.82 -12.03
C THR A 29 -13.66 22.93 -11.77
N SER A 30 -12.49 22.59 -11.22
CA SER A 30 -11.40 23.55 -11.02
C SER A 30 -10.79 24.06 -12.34
N LEU A 31 -10.63 23.20 -13.34
CA LEU A 31 -10.10 23.57 -14.67
C LEU A 31 -11.07 24.44 -15.48
N ARG A 32 -12.39 24.29 -15.28
CA ARG A 32 -13.39 25.07 -16.00
C ARG A 32 -13.49 26.52 -15.52
N GLY A 33 -13.11 26.80 -14.27
CA GLY A 33 -13.07 28.16 -13.72
C GLY A 33 -11.91 29.02 -14.25
N THR A 34 -10.76 28.43 -14.53
CA THR A 34 -9.56 29.16 -14.97
C THR A 34 -9.58 29.53 -16.46
N VAL A 35 -10.24 28.73 -17.32
CA VAL A 35 -10.31 29.00 -18.77
C VAL A 35 -11.17 30.21 -19.10
N HIS A 36 -12.19 30.53 -18.29
CA HIS A 36 -13.05 31.71 -18.54
C HIS A 36 -12.40 33.06 -18.19
N ALA A 37 -11.27 33.08 -17.49
CA ALA A 37 -10.61 34.33 -17.08
C ALA A 37 -9.55 34.85 -18.09
N ALA A 38 -9.19 34.08 -19.13
CA ALA A 38 -8.08 34.40 -20.02
C ALA A 38 -8.47 35.15 -21.32
N GLY A 39 -9.66 35.74 -21.37
CA GLY A 39 -10.20 36.39 -22.58
C GLY A 39 -10.33 37.90 -22.47
N ASN A 40 -9.25 38.65 -22.17
CA ASN A 40 -9.27 40.09 -22.46
C ASN A 40 -7.86 40.64 -22.78
N HIS A 41 -7.64 40.97 -24.04
CA HIS A 41 -6.42 41.58 -24.56
C HIS A 41 -6.40 43.08 -24.20
N SER A 42 -5.38 43.53 -23.46
CA SER A 42 -5.07 44.96 -23.27
C SER A 42 -3.55 45.17 -23.14
N LYS A 43 -3.10 46.28 -23.71
CA LYS A 43 -1.72 46.64 -24.12
C LYS A 43 -0.65 46.63 -23.01
N PRO A 44 0.64 46.47 -23.36
CA PRO A 44 1.75 46.51 -22.41
C PRO A 44 2.08 47.95 -22.00
N HIS A 45 1.80 48.29 -20.74
CA HIS A 45 2.25 49.53 -20.10
C HIS A 45 3.45 49.20 -19.22
N LEU A 46 4.64 49.66 -19.61
CA LEU A 46 5.88 49.61 -18.83
C LEU A 46 5.79 50.62 -17.68
N LEU A 47 5.46 50.17 -16.46
CA LEU A 47 5.54 50.98 -15.24
C LEU A 47 5.93 50.11 -14.04
N GLY A 48 7.00 50.54 -13.35
CA GLY A 48 7.38 50.28 -11.96
C GLY A 48 7.22 48.86 -11.41
N PHE A 49 8.34 48.18 -11.11
CA PHE A 49 8.32 46.98 -10.27
C PHE A 49 7.70 47.32 -8.91
N PRO A 50 6.50 46.81 -8.59
CA PRO A 50 5.91 47.02 -7.29
C PRO A 50 6.67 46.22 -6.24
N GLU A 51 6.72 46.81 -5.04
CA GLU A 51 7.22 46.23 -3.80
C GLU A 51 6.72 44.78 -3.63
N SER A 52 7.62 43.88 -3.22
CA SER A 52 7.34 42.45 -3.09
C SER A 52 6.20 42.22 -2.10
N GLU A 53 5.00 41.93 -2.59
CA GLU A 53 3.94 41.35 -1.75
C GLU A 53 4.48 40.03 -1.18
N GLU A 54 4.64 39.97 0.14
CA GLU A 54 4.95 38.73 0.85
C GLU A 54 3.82 37.73 0.59
N GLY A 55 4.07 36.82 -0.37
CA GLY A 55 3.14 35.75 -0.70
C GLY A 55 2.78 34.96 0.56
N PRO A 56 1.55 34.42 0.64
CA PRO A 56 1.09 33.69 1.82
C PRO A 56 2.09 32.59 2.20
N ARG A 57 2.48 32.56 3.48
CA ARG A 57 3.41 31.55 3.99
C ARG A 57 2.82 30.16 3.75
N VAL A 58 3.65 29.21 3.34
CA VAL A 58 3.24 27.82 3.04
C VAL A 58 2.39 27.22 4.17
N GLY A 59 2.70 27.53 5.43
CA GLY A 59 1.92 27.07 6.59
C GLY A 59 0.48 27.60 6.65
N ASP A 60 0.23 28.82 6.17
CA ASP A 60 -1.10 29.44 6.16
C ASP A 60 -2.00 28.79 5.09
N VAL A 61 -1.40 28.38 3.95
CA VAL A 61 -2.09 27.64 2.89
C VAL A 61 -2.50 26.25 3.38
N VAL A 62 -1.58 25.52 4.02
CA VAL A 62 -1.86 24.18 4.58
C VAL A 62 -2.96 24.23 5.64
N SER A 63 -2.90 25.20 6.56
CA SER A 63 -3.87 25.34 7.65
C SER A 63 -5.28 25.64 7.13
N ARG A 64 -5.39 26.54 6.14
CA ARG A 64 -6.69 26.85 5.50
C ARG A 64 -7.25 25.66 4.73
N GLN A 65 -6.41 24.90 4.04
CA GLN A 65 -6.86 23.75 3.26
C GLN A 65 -7.34 22.60 4.15
N ILE A 66 -6.70 22.36 5.30
CA ILE A 66 -7.16 21.41 6.32
C ILE A 66 -8.49 21.87 6.93
N LEU A 67 -8.62 23.17 7.22
CA LEU A 67 -9.84 23.72 7.82
C LEU A 67 -11.04 23.72 6.86
N LEU A 68 -10.79 23.90 5.57
CA LEU A 68 -11.80 23.91 4.50
C LEU A 68 -12.07 22.53 3.91
N TYR A 69 -11.34 21.49 4.32
CA TYR A 69 -11.60 20.14 3.85
C TYR A 69 -13.02 19.72 4.27
N PRO A 70 -13.91 19.35 3.33
CA PRO A 70 -15.30 19.06 3.64
C PRO A 70 -15.40 18.02 4.76
N TRP A 71 -16.24 18.29 5.77
CA TRP A 71 -16.37 17.43 6.94
C TRP A 71 -16.83 16.01 6.55
N GLU A 72 -17.56 15.89 5.43
CA GLU A 72 -17.99 14.64 4.81
C GLU A 72 -16.78 13.78 4.41
N LYS A 73 -15.74 14.40 3.84
CA LYS A 73 -14.51 13.71 3.44
C LYS A 73 -13.67 13.33 4.66
N ARG A 74 -13.60 14.17 5.70
CA ARG A 74 -12.94 13.81 6.97
C ARG A 74 -13.60 12.60 7.60
N LEU A 75 -14.93 12.60 7.65
CA LEU A 75 -15.72 11.50 8.20
C LEU A 75 -15.49 10.22 7.40
N ALA A 76 -15.56 10.27 6.06
CA ALA A 76 -15.30 9.12 5.20
C ALA A 76 -13.90 8.52 5.43
N VAL A 77 -12.89 9.39 5.52
CA VAL A 77 -11.50 9.02 5.81
C VAL A 77 -11.35 8.35 7.18
N LEU A 78 -11.95 8.93 8.22
CA LEU A 78 -11.93 8.36 9.57
C LEU A 78 -12.65 7.01 9.62
N LEU A 79 -13.80 6.88 8.97
CA LEU A 79 -14.53 5.61 8.86
C LEU A 79 -13.68 4.56 8.14
N MET A 80 -13.02 4.92 7.04
CA MET A 80 -12.11 4.02 6.34
C MET A 80 -10.94 3.57 7.20
N ALA A 81 -10.35 4.47 7.99
CA ALA A 81 -9.30 4.10 8.94
C ALA A 81 -9.84 3.13 10.00
N VAL A 82 -10.99 3.42 10.62
CA VAL A 82 -11.61 2.53 11.62
C VAL A 82 -11.90 1.14 11.04
N VAL A 83 -12.50 1.07 9.84
CA VAL A 83 -12.78 -0.20 9.15
C VAL A 83 -11.48 -0.95 8.84
N THR A 84 -10.44 -0.24 8.40
CA THR A 84 -9.13 -0.85 8.10
C THR A 84 -8.49 -1.44 9.35
N PHE A 85 -8.46 -0.69 10.47
CA PHE A 85 -7.91 -1.18 11.73
C PHE A 85 -8.75 -2.32 12.33
N GLY A 86 -10.08 -2.24 12.28
CA GLY A 86 -10.96 -3.33 12.69
C GLY A 86 -10.74 -4.60 11.87
N THR A 87 -10.63 -4.46 10.54
CA THR A 87 -10.30 -5.56 9.63
C THR A 87 -8.90 -6.11 9.91
N ALA A 88 -7.92 -5.27 10.23
CA ALA A 88 -6.57 -5.70 10.60
C ALA A 88 -6.55 -6.51 11.90
N VAL A 89 -7.32 -6.11 12.92
CA VAL A 89 -7.49 -6.89 14.15
C VAL A 89 -8.07 -8.27 13.85
N LEU A 90 -9.17 -8.32 13.09
CA LEU A 90 -9.79 -9.58 12.70
C LEU A 90 -8.86 -10.47 11.86
N TYR A 91 -8.15 -9.86 10.91
CA TYR A 91 -7.15 -10.52 10.08
C TYR A 91 -6.07 -11.15 10.96
N ARG A 92 -5.47 -10.38 11.87
CA ARG A 92 -4.38 -10.86 12.74
C ARG A 92 -4.83 -11.92 13.73
N TRP A 93 -6.10 -11.88 14.17
CA TRP A 93 -6.66 -12.92 15.02
C TRP A 93 -6.92 -14.24 14.26
N ARG A 94 -7.28 -14.15 12.97
CA ARG A 94 -7.56 -15.31 12.13
C ARG A 94 -6.34 -15.83 11.36
N LYS A 95 -5.26 -15.05 11.30
CA LYS A 95 -4.09 -15.37 10.49
C LYS A 95 -3.45 -16.66 11.01
N GLN A 96 -3.27 -17.60 10.08
CA GLN A 96 -2.46 -18.79 10.28
C GLN A 96 -1.19 -18.63 9.44
N TRP A 97 -0.06 -19.03 10.00
CA TRP A 97 1.19 -19.03 9.25
C TRP A 97 1.24 -20.23 8.30
N PRO A 98 1.76 -20.07 7.07
CA PRO A 98 1.87 -21.19 6.14
C PRO A 98 2.68 -22.33 6.79
N PRO A 99 2.18 -23.59 6.78
CA PRO A 99 2.98 -24.72 7.23
C PRO A 99 4.17 -24.93 6.30
N ALA A 100 5.27 -25.46 6.86
CA ALA A 100 6.42 -25.84 6.05
C ALA A 100 6.04 -27.04 5.17
N ASP A 101 6.44 -26.98 3.91
CA ASP A 101 6.19 -28.01 2.90
C ASP A 101 7.55 -28.60 2.47
N PRO A 102 7.83 -29.89 2.76
CA PRO A 102 9.08 -30.53 2.36
C PRO A 102 9.37 -30.45 0.87
N ASP A 103 8.33 -30.46 0.02
CA ASP A 103 8.48 -30.42 -1.44
C ASP A 103 8.94 -29.04 -1.94
N MET A 104 8.77 -28.00 -1.12
CA MET A 104 9.17 -26.63 -1.42
C MET A 104 10.58 -26.30 -0.91
N GLN A 105 11.23 -27.20 -0.18
CA GLN A 105 12.58 -26.97 0.33
C GLN A 105 13.58 -26.84 -0.83
N GLY A 106 14.42 -25.81 -0.78
CA GLY A 106 15.41 -25.53 -1.83
C GLY A 106 14.86 -24.81 -3.06
N PHE A 107 13.61 -24.37 -3.05
CA PHE A 107 13.07 -23.50 -4.11
C PHE A 107 13.93 -22.23 -4.26
N ASN A 108 14.22 -21.83 -5.51
CA ASN A 108 15.04 -20.65 -5.76
C ASN A 108 14.25 -19.37 -5.48
N LEU A 109 14.50 -18.76 -4.33
CA LEU A 109 13.88 -17.51 -3.89
C LEU A 109 14.72 -16.26 -4.23
N ARG A 110 15.83 -16.41 -4.95
CA ARG A 110 16.65 -15.27 -5.45
C ARG A 110 15.99 -14.55 -6.63
N VAL A 111 14.86 -15.07 -7.11
CA VAL A 111 14.04 -14.49 -8.18
C VAL A 111 12.60 -14.39 -7.68
N TRP A 112 11.87 -13.37 -8.12
CA TRP A 112 10.44 -13.26 -7.83
C TRP A 112 9.69 -14.53 -8.26
N SER A 113 8.85 -15.05 -7.38
CA SER A 113 8.09 -16.29 -7.61
C SER A 113 6.94 -16.13 -8.62
N SER A 114 6.66 -14.89 -9.04
CA SER A 114 5.62 -14.54 -9.98
C SER A 114 5.99 -13.27 -10.73
N GLY A 115 5.39 -13.03 -11.90
CA GLY A 115 5.66 -11.88 -12.74
C GLY A 115 5.01 -10.58 -12.23
N PRO A 116 5.49 -9.42 -12.71
CA PRO A 116 4.79 -8.16 -12.54
C PRO A 116 3.46 -8.26 -13.31
N PHE A 117 2.33 -7.97 -12.66
CA PHE A 117 0.96 -8.10 -13.20
C PHE A 117 0.29 -9.48 -13.17
N ASP A 118 0.87 -10.47 -12.49
CA ASP A 118 0.21 -11.77 -12.22
C ASP A 118 -0.85 -11.71 -11.11
N CYS A 119 -1.66 -10.66 -11.10
CA CYS A 119 -2.67 -10.36 -10.09
C CYS A 119 -3.82 -11.39 -10.04
N PHE A 120 -3.90 -12.39 -10.93
CA PHE A 120 -5.02 -13.36 -10.93
C PHE A 120 -4.60 -14.81 -10.64
N GLN A 121 -3.32 -15.05 -10.33
CA GLN A 121 -2.82 -16.40 -10.07
C GLN A 121 -3.29 -16.95 -8.71
N ASP A 122 -3.38 -16.10 -7.69
CA ASP A 122 -3.84 -16.46 -6.35
C ASP A 122 -4.97 -15.52 -5.93
N ILE A 123 -6.21 -15.95 -6.16
CA ILE A 123 -7.41 -15.12 -5.93
C ILE A 123 -7.46 -14.61 -4.48
N PRO A 124 -7.28 -15.43 -3.44
CA PRO A 124 -7.23 -14.96 -2.06
C PRO A 124 -6.21 -13.83 -1.83
N ILE A 125 -4.95 -14.02 -2.23
CA ILE A 125 -3.90 -13.02 -2.01
C ILE A 125 -4.19 -11.74 -2.78
N SER A 126 -4.65 -11.88 -4.03
CA SER A 126 -4.96 -10.74 -4.87
C SER A 126 -6.16 -9.96 -4.38
N CYS A 127 -7.19 -10.62 -3.85
CA CYS A 127 -8.30 -9.92 -3.19
C CYS A 127 -7.81 -9.10 -2.00
N TRP A 128 -6.98 -9.67 -1.13
CA TRP A 128 -6.41 -8.91 -0.01
C TRP A 128 -5.51 -7.77 -0.46
N SER A 129 -4.74 -7.96 -1.53
CA SER A 129 -3.83 -6.94 -2.07
C SER A 129 -4.58 -5.81 -2.79
N CYS A 130 -5.70 -6.10 -3.44
CA CYS A 130 -6.53 -5.11 -4.12
C CYS A 130 -7.41 -4.31 -3.14
N PHE A 131 -8.02 -4.98 -2.15
CA PHE A 131 -9.00 -4.35 -1.26
C PHE A 131 -8.40 -3.83 0.04
N CYS A 132 -7.35 -4.50 0.53
CA CYS A 132 -6.71 -4.19 1.80
C CYS A 132 -5.17 -4.17 1.65
N PRO A 133 -4.61 -3.42 0.68
CA PRO A 133 -3.17 -3.41 0.42
C PRO A 133 -2.35 -3.06 1.66
N ALA A 134 -2.83 -2.14 2.49
CA ALA A 134 -2.17 -1.73 3.73
C ALA A 134 -1.97 -2.89 4.70
N ILE A 135 -3.01 -3.73 4.87
CA ILE A 135 -2.96 -4.91 5.75
C ILE A 135 -2.02 -5.93 5.15
N ARG A 136 -2.17 -6.25 3.85
CA ARG A 136 -1.40 -7.31 3.21
C ARG A 136 0.08 -6.95 3.10
N TRP A 137 0.41 -5.69 2.81
CA TRP A 137 1.79 -5.19 2.76
C TRP A 137 2.44 -5.20 4.15
N ALA A 138 1.74 -4.66 5.16
CA ALA A 138 2.24 -4.67 6.53
C ALA A 138 2.50 -6.09 7.05
N ASP A 139 1.65 -7.03 6.64
CA ASP A 139 1.81 -8.44 6.95
C ASP A 139 3.06 -9.05 6.31
N SER A 140 3.30 -8.80 5.02
CA SER A 140 4.52 -9.23 4.33
C SER A 140 5.78 -8.67 4.99
N MET A 141 5.78 -7.37 5.33
CA MET A 141 6.92 -6.72 5.99
C MET A 141 7.19 -7.26 7.40
N ALA A 142 6.14 -7.65 8.12
CA ALA A 142 6.24 -8.26 9.44
C ALA A 142 6.79 -9.69 9.36
N MET A 143 6.34 -10.49 8.39
CA MET A 143 6.82 -11.86 8.18
C MET A 143 8.31 -11.94 7.83
N ILE A 144 8.86 -10.92 7.19
CA ILE A 144 10.30 -10.83 6.89
C ILE A 144 11.09 -10.02 7.93
N GLY A 145 10.44 -9.57 9.01
CA GLY A 145 11.09 -8.87 10.12
C GLY A 145 11.61 -7.46 9.78
N GLN A 146 11.15 -6.84 8.70
CA GLN A 146 11.59 -5.49 8.31
C GLN A 146 10.87 -4.41 9.11
N VAL A 147 9.55 -4.53 9.26
CA VAL A 147 8.70 -3.57 9.97
C VAL A 147 7.63 -4.35 10.72
N GLY A 148 7.39 -4.01 11.99
CA GLY A 148 6.30 -4.62 12.76
C GLY A 148 4.94 -4.33 12.13
N PHE A 149 4.02 -5.29 12.19
CA PHE A 149 2.71 -5.22 11.52
C PHE A 149 1.95 -3.90 11.76
N TRP A 150 1.78 -3.49 13.03
CA TRP A 150 1.04 -2.27 13.36
C TRP A 150 1.73 -1.00 12.87
N LEU A 151 3.06 -0.97 12.90
CA LEU A 151 3.84 0.15 12.38
C LEU A 151 3.73 0.22 10.85
N GLY A 152 3.87 -0.91 10.16
CA GLY A 152 3.72 -0.99 8.70
C GLY A 152 2.31 -0.58 8.26
N LEU A 153 1.28 -1.04 8.97
CA LEU A 153 -0.12 -0.68 8.71
C LEU A 153 -0.32 0.83 8.88
N THR A 154 0.17 1.40 9.98
CA THR A 154 0.04 2.82 10.28
C THR A 154 0.73 3.67 9.22
N VAL A 155 1.96 3.30 8.83
CA VAL A 155 2.72 4.00 7.77
C VAL A 155 1.94 3.99 6.44
N PHE A 156 1.42 2.83 6.02
CA PHE A 156 0.66 2.72 4.78
C PHE A 156 -0.63 3.55 4.83
N VAL A 157 -1.38 3.47 5.93
CA VAL A 157 -2.59 4.27 6.13
C VAL A 157 -2.27 5.76 6.08
N VAL A 158 -1.25 6.23 6.79
CA VAL A 158 -0.83 7.65 6.78
C VAL A 158 -0.49 8.11 5.36
N PHE A 159 0.24 7.32 4.57
CA PHE A 159 0.52 7.67 3.18
C PHE A 159 -0.74 7.74 2.31
N ASN A 160 -1.69 6.82 2.49
CA ASN A 160 -3.00 6.91 1.81
C ASN A 160 -3.77 8.17 2.21
N LEU A 161 -3.74 8.54 3.49
CA LEU A 161 -4.39 9.75 4.00
C LEU A 161 -3.77 11.01 3.38
N LEU A 162 -2.44 11.11 3.40
CA LEU A 162 -1.72 12.24 2.81
C LEU A 162 -1.94 12.33 1.29
N SER A 163 -2.02 11.19 0.60
CA SER A 163 -2.27 11.14 -0.84
C SER A 163 -3.70 11.59 -1.21
N SER A 164 -4.67 11.41 -0.31
CA SER A 164 -6.06 11.85 -0.50
C SER A 164 -6.28 13.36 -0.28
N GLY A 165 -5.25 14.07 0.21
CA GLY A 165 -5.32 15.49 0.56
C GLY A 165 -4.88 16.42 -0.58
N GLY A 166 -5.81 16.85 -1.43
CA GLY A 166 -5.70 18.03 -2.30
C GLY A 166 -4.34 18.27 -2.98
N THR A 167 -3.86 19.52 -2.97
CA THR A 167 -2.71 20.02 -3.75
C THR A 167 -1.40 19.26 -3.48
N TYR A 168 -1.24 18.61 -2.33
CA TYR A 168 -0.05 17.84 -1.97
C TYR A 168 -0.19 16.33 -2.23
N GLY A 169 -1.36 15.88 -2.71
CA GLY A 169 -1.66 14.46 -2.90
C GLY A 169 -0.70 13.76 -3.86
N ILE A 170 -0.30 14.42 -4.95
CA ILE A 170 0.66 13.85 -5.92
C ILE A 170 2.05 13.70 -5.28
N CYS A 171 2.56 14.73 -4.59
CA CYS A 171 3.86 14.66 -3.93
C CYS A 171 3.88 13.59 -2.83
N ALA A 172 2.81 13.50 -2.04
CA ALA A 172 2.64 12.48 -1.02
C ALA A 172 2.58 11.07 -1.64
N TRP A 173 1.86 10.90 -2.75
CA TRP A 173 1.76 9.65 -3.48
C TRP A 173 3.10 9.19 -4.07
N VAL A 174 3.82 10.08 -4.76
CA VAL A 174 5.17 9.77 -5.28
C VAL A 174 6.14 9.42 -4.15
N THR A 175 6.06 10.13 -3.02
CA THR A 175 6.85 9.83 -1.83
C THR A 175 6.50 8.46 -1.27
N ALA A 176 5.21 8.11 -1.20
CA ALA A 176 4.75 6.78 -0.78
C ALA A 176 5.31 5.68 -1.68
N CYS A 177 5.24 5.85 -3.01
CA CYS A 177 5.80 4.90 -3.97
C CYS A 177 7.31 4.73 -3.77
N ALA A 178 8.06 5.81 -3.56
CA ALA A 178 9.50 5.74 -3.29
C ALA A 178 9.83 5.02 -1.97
N VAL A 179 9.04 5.25 -0.92
CA VAL A 179 9.19 4.54 0.36
C VAL A 179 8.89 3.05 0.22
N PHE A 180 7.82 2.68 -0.47
CA PHE A 180 7.49 1.27 -0.70
C PHE A 180 8.51 0.58 -1.61
N ALA A 181 9.01 1.27 -2.64
CA ALA A 181 10.13 0.79 -3.46
C ALA A 181 11.41 0.61 -2.63
N PHE A 182 11.67 1.48 -1.64
CA PHE A 182 12.80 1.31 -0.72
C PHE A 182 12.67 0.05 0.13
N PHE A 183 11.50 -0.21 0.71
CA PHE A 183 11.25 -1.46 1.45
C PHE A 183 11.36 -2.68 0.55
N ARG A 184 10.88 -2.58 -0.69
CA ARG A 184 11.03 -3.61 -1.71
C ARG A 184 12.48 -3.87 -2.12
N GLN A 185 13.34 -2.85 -2.12
CA GLN A 185 14.78 -3.05 -2.29
C GLN A 185 15.40 -3.76 -1.08
N ARG A 186 14.97 -3.45 0.15
CA ARG A 186 15.40 -4.23 1.32
C ARG A 186 14.88 -5.67 1.26
N PHE A 187 13.69 -5.87 0.69
CA PHE A 187 13.10 -7.19 0.47
C PHE A 187 14.01 -8.02 -0.42
N ARG A 188 14.40 -7.48 -1.59
CA ARG A 188 15.38 -8.11 -2.50
C ARG A 188 16.68 -8.46 -1.78
N ARG A 189 17.17 -7.58 -0.90
CA ARG A 189 18.37 -7.82 -0.06
C ARG A 189 18.23 -8.99 0.90
N GLY A 190 17.06 -9.18 1.49
CA GLY A 190 16.81 -10.30 2.41
C GLY A 190 16.83 -11.66 1.73
N PHE A 191 16.48 -11.71 0.44
CA PHE A 191 16.45 -12.93 -0.37
C PHE A 191 17.65 -13.08 -1.32
N ASP A 192 18.64 -12.19 -1.22
CA ASP A 192 19.81 -12.13 -2.11
C ASP A 192 19.43 -12.14 -3.61
N MET A 193 18.44 -11.32 -3.96
CA MET A 193 17.94 -11.22 -5.33
C MET A 193 18.83 -10.33 -6.21
N GLU A 194 18.85 -10.63 -7.50
CA GLU A 194 19.54 -9.81 -8.49
C GLU A 194 18.95 -8.39 -8.59
N GLY A 195 19.83 -7.42 -8.86
CA GLY A 195 19.46 -6.01 -8.98
C GLY A 195 19.31 -5.26 -7.65
N GLN A 196 19.55 -5.91 -6.51
CA GLN A 196 19.54 -5.24 -5.20
C GLN A 196 20.51 -4.04 -5.16
N GLY A 197 20.01 -2.86 -4.80
CA GLY A 197 20.83 -1.64 -4.70
C GLY A 197 21.18 -0.98 -6.04
N SER A 198 20.71 -1.51 -7.18
CA SER A 198 20.83 -0.83 -8.47
C SER A 198 19.79 0.28 -8.60
N VAL A 199 20.21 1.44 -9.13
CA VAL A 199 19.30 2.56 -9.43
C VAL A 199 18.22 2.14 -10.42
N PHE A 200 18.57 1.32 -11.42
CA PHE A 200 17.61 0.82 -12.41
C PHE A 200 16.53 -0.05 -11.77
N ALA A 201 16.91 -0.93 -10.84
CA ALA A 201 15.96 -1.78 -10.12
C ALA A 201 15.07 -0.95 -9.19
N PHE A 202 15.62 0.05 -8.51
CA PHE A 202 14.84 0.97 -7.68
C PHE A 202 13.83 1.76 -8.53
N CYS A 203 14.24 2.33 -9.67
CA CYS A 203 13.33 3.00 -10.60
C CYS A 203 12.23 2.05 -11.12
N GLY A 204 12.59 0.80 -11.44
CA GLY A 204 11.63 -0.23 -11.85
C GLY A 204 10.60 -0.54 -10.74
N ASP A 205 11.06 -0.65 -9.50
CA ASP A 205 10.18 -0.87 -8.34
C ASP A 205 9.28 0.36 -8.06
N CYS A 206 9.79 1.59 -8.21
CA CYS A 206 8.98 2.81 -8.15
C CYS A 206 7.88 2.81 -9.23
N CYS A 207 8.25 2.56 -10.49
CA CYS A 207 7.29 2.44 -11.59
C CYS A 207 6.24 1.36 -11.29
N PHE A 208 6.64 0.22 -10.73
CA PHE A 208 5.71 -0.86 -10.43
C PHE A 208 4.68 -0.46 -9.37
N TYR A 209 5.08 0.24 -8.31
CA TYR A 209 4.14 0.79 -7.32
C TYR A 209 3.24 1.89 -7.91
N ILE A 210 3.79 2.75 -8.78
CA ILE A 210 3.05 3.81 -9.49
C ILE A 210 1.96 3.22 -10.40
N PHE A 211 2.31 2.23 -11.22
CA PHE A 211 1.37 1.66 -12.20
C PHE A 211 0.41 0.65 -11.58
N CYS A 212 0.86 -0.13 -10.59
CA CYS A 212 0.01 -1.13 -9.95
C CYS A 212 0.52 -1.56 -8.56
N THR A 213 0.29 -0.69 -7.58
CA THR A 213 0.48 -1.02 -6.15
C THR A 213 -0.12 -2.38 -5.74
N PRO A 214 -1.37 -2.76 -6.10
CA PRO A 214 -1.92 -4.04 -5.64
C PRO A 214 -1.17 -5.25 -6.22
N CYS A 215 -0.68 -5.20 -7.46
CA CYS A 215 0.15 -6.29 -7.99
C CYS A 215 1.53 -6.34 -7.31
N ALA A 216 2.11 -5.20 -6.94
CA ALA A 216 3.36 -5.18 -6.18
C ALA A 216 3.19 -5.84 -4.81
N VAL A 217 2.13 -5.47 -4.07
CA VAL A 217 1.79 -6.06 -2.78
C VAL A 217 1.47 -7.56 -2.91
N ALA A 218 0.73 -7.97 -3.95
CA ALA A 218 0.39 -9.38 -4.21
C ALA A 218 1.63 -10.22 -4.57
N GLN A 219 2.59 -9.65 -5.30
CA GLN A 219 3.84 -10.33 -5.63
C GLN A 219 4.70 -10.53 -4.39
N GLU A 220 4.84 -9.51 -3.53
CA GLU A 220 5.57 -9.62 -2.25
C GLU A 220 4.91 -10.66 -1.34
N ALA A 221 3.59 -10.58 -1.19
CA ALA A 221 2.77 -11.51 -0.44
C ALA A 221 3.04 -12.98 -0.83
N ARG A 222 2.94 -13.30 -2.11
CA ARG A 222 3.18 -14.65 -2.64
C ARG A 222 4.60 -15.12 -2.38
N HIS A 223 5.58 -14.22 -2.57
CA HIS A 223 6.97 -14.58 -2.39
C HIS A 223 7.30 -14.89 -0.92
N VAL A 224 6.79 -14.11 0.02
CA VAL A 224 6.98 -14.36 1.46
C VAL A 224 6.25 -15.63 1.92
N GLU A 225 5.02 -15.87 1.45
CA GLU A 225 4.31 -17.10 1.80
C GLU A 225 5.00 -18.34 1.24
N LEU A 226 5.53 -18.27 0.02
CA LEU A 226 6.33 -19.34 -0.56
C LEU A 226 7.62 -19.57 0.24
N ALA A 227 8.29 -18.48 0.65
CA ALA A 227 9.48 -18.56 1.48
C ALA A 227 9.20 -19.16 2.87
N ALA A 228 8.03 -18.90 3.46
CA ALA A 228 7.60 -19.53 4.70
C ALA A 228 7.38 -21.05 4.51
N LYS A 229 6.73 -21.45 3.40
CA LYS A 229 6.53 -22.87 3.05
C LYS A 229 7.86 -23.59 2.80
N ALA A 230 8.81 -22.93 2.13
CA ALA A 230 10.15 -23.45 1.84
C ALA A 230 11.10 -23.47 3.06
N ASP A 231 10.62 -23.07 4.24
CA ASP A 231 11.40 -22.93 5.48
C ASP A 231 12.66 -22.06 5.32
N HIS A 232 12.55 -20.96 4.57
CA HIS A 232 13.67 -20.08 4.31
C HIS A 232 14.03 -19.29 5.57
N SER A 233 15.31 -19.37 5.99
CA SER A 233 15.82 -18.81 7.26
C SER A 233 15.44 -17.35 7.51
N PHE A 234 15.42 -16.52 6.47
CA PHE A 234 15.03 -15.11 6.54
C PHE A 234 13.58 -14.89 7.04
N VAL A 235 12.66 -15.82 6.72
CA VAL A 235 11.25 -15.76 7.13
C VAL A 235 11.03 -16.59 8.40
N THR A 236 11.63 -17.79 8.48
CA THR A 236 11.51 -18.69 9.65
C THR A 236 11.97 -18.04 10.95
N ALA A 237 12.96 -17.15 10.90
CA ALA A 237 13.41 -16.37 12.05
C ALA A 237 12.31 -15.53 12.73
N GLN A 238 11.22 -15.23 12.02
CA GLN A 238 10.09 -14.43 12.52
C GLN A 238 8.87 -15.25 12.93
N ARG A 239 8.94 -16.59 12.86
CA ARG A 239 7.84 -17.47 13.25
C ARG A 239 7.50 -17.31 14.74
N PRO A 240 6.23 -17.14 15.12
CA PRO A 240 5.83 -17.20 16.52
C PRO A 240 6.19 -18.56 17.17
N LYS A 241 6.83 -18.54 18.33
CA LYS A 241 7.25 -19.78 19.05
C LYS A 241 6.11 -20.76 19.32
N SER A 242 4.90 -20.26 19.59
CA SER A 242 3.72 -21.09 19.84
C SER A 242 3.36 -21.98 18.65
N GLU A 243 3.62 -21.54 17.42
CA GLU A 243 3.34 -22.32 16.22
C GLU A 243 4.41 -23.38 15.95
N VAL A 244 5.68 -23.08 16.29
CA VAL A 244 6.77 -24.06 16.21
C VAL A 244 6.45 -25.25 17.11
N GLU A 245 6.05 -24.97 18.35
CA GLU A 245 5.68 -25.99 19.34
C GLU A 245 4.45 -26.81 18.91
N GLN A 246 3.45 -26.15 18.33
CA GLN A 246 2.27 -26.83 17.80
C GLN A 246 2.59 -27.75 16.61
N SER A 247 3.55 -27.38 15.74
CA SER A 247 4.02 -28.25 14.65
C SER A 247 4.93 -29.40 15.11
N ALA A 248 5.56 -29.26 16.27
CA ALA A 248 6.44 -30.28 16.84
C ALA A 248 5.67 -31.33 17.67
N SER A 249 4.43 -31.05 18.06
CA SER A 249 3.59 -32.04 18.74
C SER A 249 3.23 -33.15 17.75
N PRO A 250 3.61 -34.41 18.00
CA PRO A 250 3.27 -35.52 17.11
C PRO A 250 1.75 -35.58 16.95
N GLU A 251 1.30 -35.63 15.69
CA GLU A 251 -0.11 -35.83 15.37
C GLU A 251 -0.60 -37.06 16.14
N PRO A 252 -1.65 -36.95 16.96
CA PRO A 252 -2.14 -38.09 17.72
C PRO A 252 -2.50 -39.16 16.71
N LEU A 253 -1.74 -40.27 16.75
CA LEU A 253 -1.94 -41.48 15.96
C LEU A 253 -3.45 -41.71 15.86
N GLN A 254 -4.02 -41.44 14.68
CA GLN A 254 -5.42 -41.75 14.43
C GLN A 254 -5.55 -43.26 14.56
N MET A 255 -6.05 -43.71 15.72
CA MET A 255 -6.40 -45.10 15.95
C MET A 255 -7.59 -45.40 15.04
N SER A 256 -7.29 -45.92 13.85
CA SER A 256 -8.24 -46.56 12.95
C SER A 256 -8.46 -48.01 13.34
#